data_AF-A0A8T9QF43-F1
#
_entry.id   AF-A0A8T9QF43-F1
#
_cell.length_a   1.000
_cell.length_b   1.000
_cell.length_c   1.000
_cell.angle_alpha   90.00
_cell.angle_beta   90.00
_cell.angle_gamma   90.00
#
_symmetry.space_group_name_H-M   'P 1'
#
loop_
_entity.id
_entity.type
_entity.pdbx_description
1 polymer ?
#
loop_
_entity_poly.entity_id
_entity_poly.type
_entity_poly.pdbx_seq_one_letter_code
_entity_poly.pdbx_strand_id
1 'polypeptide(L)'
;MDYDTTNVSSALALGLKSLARRHILTDIIEQQQWIKKENTTYLLGGKLAQYLGDFPHQDFVLQPTAPIPLAQFTTSAISNGSFVQDRRYRPTLTYELFDVSGNILQARQTQAGPQSFLWGYNATQPVARALNATQNQLAYTSFEPNCPSRWRHLRFDVTAGGHTGQRCYQLYSSVSCDSLPSGDYQLSFWATGAPSISQNGVLLPNAVQATGPTDSSGFRLYTGILKLAAARNIVTLASGQAVRLDELRLHPVGSQLTTYTHDPLTGMTSQTDANGRTSSYEYDDLGRLQRIRDEQGNILTQQEYHYARP
;
A
#
# COMPACT_ATOMS: atom_id res chain seq x y z
N MET A 1 -25.49 14.69 -14.56
CA MET A 1 -26.54 15.12 -13.62
C MET A 1 -25.81 15.44 -12.34
N ASP A 2 -25.84 16.69 -11.92
CA ASP A 2 -25.22 17.09 -10.66
C ASP A 2 -26.22 16.84 -9.53
N TYR A 3 -25.76 16.29 -8.41
CA TYR A 3 -26.62 16.03 -7.26
C TYR A 3 -27.03 17.37 -6.61
N ASP A 4 -28.32 17.54 -6.32
CA ASP A 4 -28.79 18.69 -5.56
C ASP A 4 -28.36 18.57 -4.09
N THR A 5 -27.40 19.41 -3.68
CA THR A 5 -26.81 19.41 -2.33
C THR A 5 -27.38 20.51 -1.42
N THR A 6 -28.49 21.13 -1.80
CA THR A 6 -29.14 22.19 -1.02
C THR A 6 -29.64 21.68 0.33
N ASN A 7 -30.35 20.54 0.34
CA ASN A 7 -30.90 19.90 1.53
C ASN A 7 -30.21 18.55 1.79
N VAL A 8 -29.21 18.54 2.68
CA VAL A 8 -28.42 17.34 3.04
C VAL A 8 -28.33 17.19 4.56
N SER A 9 -28.43 15.94 5.02
CA SER A 9 -28.37 15.60 6.44
C SER A 9 -27.63 14.29 6.71
N SER A 10 -27.68 13.31 5.80
CA SER A 10 -26.92 12.07 5.95
C SER A 10 -25.44 12.28 5.66
N ALA A 11 -24.57 11.46 6.27
CA ALA A 11 -23.12 11.58 6.11
C ALA A 11 -22.67 11.45 4.63
N LEU A 12 -23.33 10.58 3.86
CA LEU A 12 -23.06 10.41 2.42
C LEU A 12 -23.48 11.63 1.61
N ALA A 13 -24.65 12.21 1.92
CA ALA A 13 -25.11 13.43 1.25
C ALA A 13 -24.23 14.64 1.61
N LEU A 14 -23.73 14.70 2.85
CA LEU A 14 -22.74 15.69 3.29
C LEU A 14 -21.39 15.50 2.58
N GLY A 15 -20.99 14.26 2.28
CA GLY A 15 -19.81 13.97 1.46
C GLY A 15 -19.92 14.60 0.08
N LEU A 16 -21.02 14.35 -0.64
CA LEU A 16 -21.28 14.96 -1.95
C LEU A 16 -21.28 16.50 -1.89
N LYS A 17 -21.85 17.09 -0.84
CA LYS A 17 -21.80 18.54 -0.62
C LYS A 17 -20.38 19.06 -0.42
N SER A 18 -19.53 18.29 0.24
CA SER A 18 -18.12 18.65 0.44
C SER A 18 -17.36 18.68 -0.87
N LEU A 19 -17.52 17.64 -1.70
CA LEU A 19 -16.91 17.56 -3.04
C LEU A 19 -17.32 18.75 -3.91
N ALA A 20 -18.61 19.06 -3.96
CA ALA A 20 -19.15 20.19 -4.72
C ALA A 20 -18.56 21.53 -4.25
N ARG A 21 -18.48 21.75 -2.93
CA ARG A 21 -17.92 22.99 -2.35
C ARG A 21 -16.43 23.17 -2.63
N ARG A 22 -15.68 22.07 -2.73
CA ARG A 22 -14.24 22.09 -2.99
C ARG A 22 -13.88 22.06 -4.47
N HIS A 23 -14.87 22.13 -5.36
CA HIS A 23 -14.69 22.02 -6.81
C HIS A 23 -13.93 20.74 -7.20
N ILE A 24 -14.15 19.64 -6.48
CA ILE A 24 -13.63 18.33 -6.84
C ILE A 24 -14.54 17.80 -7.96
N LEU A 25 -14.24 18.20 -9.20
CA LEU A 25 -15.04 17.91 -10.40
C LEU A 25 -14.56 16.66 -11.16
N THR A 26 -13.41 16.09 -10.77
CA THR A 26 -12.78 14.95 -11.45
C THR A 26 -13.33 13.61 -11.01
N ASP A 27 -14.06 13.58 -9.90
CA ASP A 27 -14.51 12.36 -9.26
C ASP A 27 -15.87 11.91 -9.82
N ILE A 28 -15.85 10.81 -10.57
CA ILE A 28 -17.07 10.23 -11.13
C ILE A 28 -17.85 9.54 -10.00
N ILE A 29 -18.89 10.21 -9.51
CA ILE A 29 -19.79 9.66 -8.49
C ILE A 29 -20.60 8.49 -9.02
N GLU A 30 -21.10 8.58 -10.25
CA GLU A 30 -21.86 7.51 -10.87
C GLU A 30 -21.62 7.47 -12.38
N GLN A 31 -21.39 6.27 -12.89
CA GLN A 31 -21.31 5.96 -14.31
C GLN A 31 -22.31 4.86 -14.63
N GLN A 32 -23.09 5.03 -15.69
CA GLN A 32 -24.12 4.08 -16.10
C GLN A 32 -23.98 3.74 -17.58
N GLN A 33 -24.34 2.51 -17.95
CA GLN A 33 -24.36 2.04 -19.33
C GLN A 33 -25.79 1.69 -19.73
N TRP A 34 -26.32 2.38 -20.73
CA TRP A 34 -27.71 2.23 -21.17
C TRP A 34 -27.79 1.74 -22.62
N ILE A 35 -28.86 1.01 -22.94
CA ILE A 35 -29.27 0.69 -24.30
C ILE A 35 -30.73 1.09 -24.50
N LYS A 36 -31.03 1.70 -25.64
CA LYS A 36 -32.41 1.97 -26.06
C LYS A 36 -32.81 0.96 -27.14
N LYS A 37 -33.90 0.23 -26.90
CA LYS A 37 -34.52 -0.66 -27.89
C LYS A 37 -35.95 -0.20 -28.11
N GLU A 38 -36.29 0.12 -29.35
CA GLU A 38 -37.58 0.72 -29.70
C GLU A 38 -37.84 1.97 -28.83
N ASN A 39 -38.92 1.95 -28.03
CA ASN A 39 -39.29 3.03 -27.11
C ASN A 39 -38.88 2.77 -25.64
N THR A 40 -38.20 1.66 -25.35
CA THR A 40 -37.79 1.32 -23.97
C THR A 40 -36.28 1.48 -23.79
N THR A 41 -35.89 2.15 -22.69
CA THR A 41 -34.49 2.31 -22.30
C THR A 41 -34.16 1.34 -21.17
N TYR A 42 -33.03 0.65 -21.29
CA TYR A 42 -32.57 -0.37 -20.35
C TYR A 42 -31.18 -0.06 -19.83
N LEU A 43 -30.98 -0.21 -18.53
CA LEU A 43 -29.68 -0.14 -17.90
C LEU A 43 -29.00 -1.51 -17.98
N LEU A 44 -27.77 -1.53 -18.49
CA LEU A 44 -26.94 -2.72 -18.64
C LEU A 44 -25.95 -2.89 -17.49
N GLY A 45 -25.58 -1.81 -16.82
CA GLY A 45 -24.67 -1.83 -15.69
C GLY A 45 -24.30 -0.42 -15.24
N GLY A 46 -23.55 -0.35 -14.15
CA GLY A 46 -23.09 0.91 -13.61
C GLY A 46 -22.02 0.76 -12.54
N LYS A 47 -21.32 1.85 -12.28
CA LYS A 47 -20.39 2.04 -11.17
C LYS A 47 -20.87 3.23 -10.35
N LEU A 48 -20.70 3.16 -9.05
CA LEU A 48 -21.06 4.25 -8.15
C LEU A 48 -20.03 4.34 -7.03
N ALA A 49 -19.59 5.55 -6.71
CA ALA A 49 -18.71 5.85 -5.60
C ALA A 49 -19.46 6.68 -4.55
N GLN A 50 -19.28 6.33 -3.29
CA GLN A 50 -19.80 7.04 -2.13
C GLN A 50 -18.66 7.70 -1.36
N TYR A 51 -18.94 8.86 -0.75
CA TYR A 51 -17.96 9.68 -0.06
C TYR A 51 -18.41 10.02 1.34
N LEU A 52 -17.46 10.14 2.27
CA LEU A 52 -17.67 10.65 3.62
C LEU A 52 -16.71 11.82 3.84
N GLY A 53 -17.26 13.02 4.04
CA GLY A 53 -16.46 14.24 4.02
C GLY A 53 -15.80 14.42 2.66
N ASP A 54 -14.46 14.54 2.65
CA ASP A 54 -13.68 14.74 1.42
C ASP A 54 -13.05 13.45 0.87
N PHE A 55 -13.32 12.30 1.51
CA PHE A 55 -12.66 11.04 1.18
C PHE A 55 -13.64 10.03 0.59
N PRO A 56 -13.18 9.20 -0.35
CA PRO A 56 -13.98 8.08 -0.83
C PRO A 56 -14.24 7.12 0.33
N HIS A 57 -15.44 6.54 0.33
CA HIS A 57 -15.91 5.63 1.37
C HIS A 57 -16.18 4.24 0.82
N GLN A 58 -16.96 4.13 -0.25
CA GLN A 58 -17.31 2.83 -0.83
C GLN A 58 -17.50 2.91 -2.34
N ASP A 59 -16.98 1.92 -3.06
CA ASP A 59 -17.28 1.71 -4.47
C ASP A 59 -18.30 0.59 -4.62
N PHE A 60 -19.20 0.77 -5.58
CA PHE A 60 -20.26 -0.15 -5.91
C PHE A 60 -20.26 -0.46 -7.41
N VAL A 61 -20.67 -1.67 -7.73
CA VAL A 61 -20.93 -2.11 -9.09
C VAL A 61 -22.36 -2.62 -9.20
N LEU A 62 -23.03 -2.24 -10.27
CA LEU A 62 -24.31 -2.79 -10.70
C LEU A 62 -24.05 -3.79 -11.82
N GLN A 63 -24.21 -5.08 -11.51
CA GLN A 63 -24.13 -6.21 -12.45
C GLN A 63 -25.49 -6.90 -12.50
N PRO A 64 -26.43 -6.42 -13.32
CA PRO A 64 -27.75 -7.01 -13.39
C PRO A 64 -27.69 -8.31 -14.20
N THR A 65 -28.43 -9.34 -13.75
CA THR A 65 -28.53 -10.62 -14.47
C THR A 65 -29.34 -10.53 -15.77
N ALA A 66 -30.10 -9.43 -15.94
CA ALA A 66 -30.81 -9.08 -17.17
C ALA A 66 -30.92 -7.54 -17.28
N PRO A 67 -31.03 -6.95 -18.49
CA PRO A 67 -31.20 -5.51 -18.67
C PRO A 67 -32.37 -4.95 -17.86
N ILE A 68 -32.15 -3.85 -17.14
CA ILE A 68 -33.14 -3.25 -16.23
C ILE A 68 -33.93 -2.17 -16.97
N PRO A 69 -35.26 -2.28 -17.12
CA PRO A 69 -36.06 -1.18 -17.67
C PRO A 69 -35.94 0.09 -16.83
N LEU A 70 -35.89 1.27 -17.46
CA LEU A 70 -35.76 2.57 -16.78
C LEU A 70 -36.80 2.76 -15.65
N ALA A 71 -38.05 2.34 -15.87
CA ALA A 71 -39.12 2.44 -14.87
C ALA A 71 -38.88 1.61 -13.59
N GLN A 72 -37.99 0.61 -13.66
CA GLN A 72 -37.61 -0.22 -12.52
C GLN A 72 -36.27 0.21 -11.91
N PHE A 73 -35.58 1.18 -12.50
CA PHE A 73 -34.31 1.69 -11.99
C PHE A 73 -34.54 2.86 -11.04
N THR A 74 -33.98 2.78 -9.85
CA THR A 74 -33.93 3.93 -8.94
C THR A 74 -32.70 4.76 -9.26
N THR A 75 -32.91 5.91 -9.90
CA THR A 75 -31.82 6.86 -10.18
C THR A 75 -31.21 7.35 -8.87
N SER A 76 -29.88 7.41 -8.80
CA SER A 76 -29.22 7.93 -7.61
C SER A 76 -29.51 9.41 -7.45
N ALA A 77 -29.77 9.84 -6.22
CA ALA A 77 -30.14 11.22 -5.91
C ALA A 77 -29.91 11.53 -4.43
N ILE A 78 -29.98 12.81 -4.07
CA ILE A 78 -30.23 13.20 -2.69
C ILE A 78 -31.74 13.40 -2.54
N SER A 79 -32.34 12.63 -1.63
CA SER A 79 -33.78 12.68 -1.33
C SER A 79 -33.98 12.77 0.17
N ASN A 80 -34.76 13.76 0.62
CA ASN A 80 -35.00 14.03 2.05
C ASN A 80 -33.71 14.08 2.89
N GLY A 81 -32.67 14.75 2.37
CA GLY A 81 -31.39 14.89 3.05
C GLY A 81 -30.46 13.68 2.95
N SER A 82 -30.87 12.58 2.31
CA SER A 82 -30.10 11.34 2.24
C SER A 82 -29.75 10.95 0.81
N PHE A 83 -28.53 10.42 0.61
CA PHE A 83 -28.16 9.78 -0.65
C PHE A 83 -28.94 8.48 -0.84
N VAL A 84 -29.63 8.35 -1.97
CA VAL A 84 -30.37 7.16 -2.39
C VAL A 84 -29.76 6.62 -3.68
N GLN A 85 -29.80 5.31 -3.86
CA GLN A 85 -29.30 4.60 -5.04
C GLN A 85 -30.11 3.33 -5.30
N ASP A 86 -29.96 2.74 -6.48
CA ASP A 86 -30.62 1.47 -6.79
C ASP A 86 -30.13 0.33 -5.87
N ARG A 87 -31.08 -0.41 -5.30
CA ARG A 87 -30.82 -1.54 -4.39
C ARG A 87 -30.00 -2.67 -5.00
N ARG A 88 -29.79 -2.70 -6.32
CA ARG A 88 -28.99 -3.72 -7.02
C ARG A 88 -27.50 -3.37 -7.10
N TYR A 89 -27.09 -2.15 -6.75
CA TYR A 89 -25.67 -1.86 -6.53
C TYR A 89 -25.12 -2.76 -5.42
N ARG A 90 -23.93 -3.32 -5.64
CA ARG A 90 -23.24 -4.19 -4.68
C ARG A 90 -21.89 -3.58 -4.34
N PRO A 91 -21.54 -3.46 -3.05
CA PRO A 91 -20.25 -2.90 -2.64
C PRO A 91 -19.12 -3.81 -3.11
N THR A 92 -18.09 -3.21 -3.71
CA THR A 92 -16.90 -3.90 -4.20
C THR A 92 -15.66 -3.53 -3.40
N LEU A 93 -15.59 -2.30 -2.90
CA LEU A 93 -14.47 -1.76 -2.14
C LEU A 93 -14.98 -0.87 -1.02
N THR A 94 -14.41 -0.99 0.17
CA THR A 94 -14.63 -0.07 1.29
C THR A 94 -13.30 0.55 1.68
N TYR A 95 -13.21 1.88 1.69
CA TYR A 95 -12.05 2.61 2.16
C TYR A 95 -12.17 2.81 3.67
N GLU A 96 -11.17 2.36 4.42
CA GLU A 96 -11.24 2.24 5.88
C GLU A 96 -10.35 3.28 6.57
N LEU A 97 -9.16 3.58 6.01
CA LEU A 97 -8.19 4.50 6.61
C LEU A 97 -7.47 5.34 5.55
N PHE A 98 -7.21 6.59 5.92
CA PHE A 98 -6.42 7.55 5.14
C PHE A 98 -5.37 8.21 6.03
N ASP A 99 -4.28 8.69 5.43
CA ASP A 99 -3.38 9.62 6.11
C ASP A 99 -3.89 11.07 5.99
N VAL A 100 -3.17 12.00 6.60
CA VAL A 100 -3.51 13.43 6.57
C VAL A 100 -3.39 14.07 5.18
N SER A 101 -2.65 13.44 4.27
CA SER A 101 -2.49 13.86 2.88
C SER A 101 -3.60 13.29 1.98
N GLY A 102 -4.48 12.45 2.52
CA GLY A 102 -5.56 11.80 1.79
C GLY A 102 -5.15 10.53 1.05
N ASN A 103 -3.95 10.00 1.31
CA ASN A 103 -3.56 8.72 0.74
C ASN A 103 -4.27 7.58 1.46
N ILE A 104 -4.66 6.56 0.71
CA ILE A 104 -5.27 5.36 1.26
C ILE A 104 -4.23 4.59 2.08
N LEU A 105 -4.52 4.38 3.36
CA LEU A 105 -3.74 3.52 4.24
C LEU A 105 -4.31 2.10 4.29
N GLN A 106 -5.63 1.96 4.17
CA GLN A 106 -6.32 0.67 4.20
C GLN A 106 -7.64 0.74 3.46
N ALA A 107 -7.90 -0.29 2.66
CA ALA A 107 -9.19 -0.55 2.03
C ALA A 107 -9.50 -2.04 2.06
N ARG A 108 -10.77 -2.42 1.94
CA ARG A 108 -11.22 -3.82 1.96
C ARG A 108 -12.01 -4.15 0.70
N GLN A 109 -11.51 -5.11 -0.05
CA GLN A 109 -12.27 -5.68 -1.16
C GLN A 109 -13.26 -6.70 -0.60
N THR A 110 -14.53 -6.63 -1.02
CA THR A 110 -15.61 -7.47 -0.47
C THR A 110 -15.31 -8.97 -0.55
N GLN A 111 -14.50 -9.41 -1.53
CA GLN A 111 -14.17 -10.82 -1.77
C GLN A 111 -12.70 -11.20 -1.49
N ALA A 112 -11.82 -10.24 -1.17
CA ALA A 112 -10.37 -10.47 -1.15
C ALA A 112 -9.65 -9.90 0.09
N GLY A 113 -10.41 -9.59 1.17
CA GLY A 113 -9.84 -9.14 2.44
C GLY A 113 -9.28 -7.70 2.41
N PRO A 114 -8.53 -7.30 3.46
CA PRO A 114 -7.95 -5.97 3.54
C PRO A 114 -6.70 -5.85 2.66
N GLN A 115 -6.52 -4.67 2.08
CA GLN A 115 -5.33 -4.21 1.39
C GLN A 115 -4.85 -2.93 2.08
N SER A 116 -3.58 -2.89 2.44
CA SER A 116 -2.99 -1.76 3.17
C SER A 116 -1.75 -1.23 2.50
N PHE A 117 -1.45 0.05 2.74
CA PHE A 117 -0.31 0.74 2.16
C PHE A 117 0.47 1.50 3.23
N LEU A 118 1.78 1.62 3.00
CA LEU A 118 2.64 2.56 3.71
C LEU A 118 3.20 3.56 2.70
N TRP A 119 3.24 4.83 3.08
CA TRP A 119 3.66 5.93 2.23
C TRP A 119 4.90 6.60 2.79
N GLY A 120 5.89 6.83 1.93
CA GLY A 120 7.15 7.50 2.23
C GLY A 120 7.36 8.72 1.36
N TYR A 121 8.58 9.26 1.41
CA TYR A 121 8.97 10.45 0.65
C TYR A 121 8.00 11.61 0.90
N ASN A 122 7.75 11.93 2.18
CA ASN A 122 6.76 12.93 2.62
C ASN A 122 5.32 12.60 2.17
N ALA A 123 4.94 11.32 2.26
CA ALA A 123 3.62 10.82 1.88
C ALA A 123 3.27 11.05 0.40
N THR A 124 4.28 11.05 -0.49
CA THR A 124 4.07 11.22 -1.95
C THR A 124 4.23 9.94 -2.74
N GLN A 125 4.89 8.91 -2.17
CA GLN A 125 5.16 7.65 -2.84
C GLN A 125 4.81 6.45 -1.95
N PRO A 126 4.19 5.39 -2.49
CA PRO A 126 3.99 4.16 -1.75
C PRO A 126 5.34 3.45 -1.57
N VAL A 127 5.65 3.07 -0.33
CA VAL A 127 6.86 2.30 0.02
C VAL A 127 6.53 0.85 0.36
N ALA A 128 5.27 0.56 0.69
CA ALA A 128 4.80 -0.81 0.82
C ALA A 128 3.32 -0.94 0.43
N ARG A 129 2.98 -2.11 -0.10
CA ARG A 129 1.61 -2.58 -0.32
C ARG A 129 1.48 -3.99 0.23
N ALA A 130 0.48 -4.24 1.07
CA ALA A 130 0.16 -5.57 1.56
C ALA A 130 -1.27 -6.00 1.18
N LEU A 131 -1.41 -7.21 0.65
CA LEU A 131 -2.70 -7.89 0.50
C LEU A 131 -2.93 -8.82 1.69
N ASN A 132 -4.18 -8.92 2.15
CA ASN A 132 -4.60 -9.73 3.32
C ASN A 132 -3.94 -9.32 4.65
N ALA A 133 -3.65 -8.04 4.82
CA ALA A 133 -3.17 -7.49 6.09
C ALA A 133 -3.73 -6.09 6.35
N THR A 134 -4.07 -5.80 7.60
CA THR A 134 -4.46 -4.46 8.04
C THR A 134 -3.23 -3.60 8.33
N GLN A 135 -3.37 -2.27 8.28
CA GLN A 135 -2.28 -1.32 8.43
C GLN A 135 -1.56 -1.49 9.78
N ASN A 136 -2.29 -1.75 10.86
CA ASN A 136 -1.74 -1.97 12.20
C ASN A 136 -1.04 -3.34 12.38
N GLN A 137 -1.04 -4.20 11.36
CA GLN A 137 -0.27 -5.44 11.31
C GLN A 137 1.03 -5.28 10.51
N LEU A 138 1.24 -4.15 9.83
CA LEU A 138 2.42 -3.95 8.99
C LEU A 138 3.49 -3.15 9.70
N ALA A 139 4.75 -3.51 9.48
CA ALA A 139 5.88 -2.64 9.73
C ALA A 139 6.95 -2.87 8.65
N TYR A 140 7.35 -1.81 7.98
CA TYR A 140 8.38 -1.86 6.94
C TYR A 140 9.26 -0.61 6.98
N THR A 141 10.54 -0.77 6.68
CA THR A 141 11.45 0.33 6.32
C THR A 141 12.60 -0.18 5.46
N SER A 142 12.97 0.59 4.44
CA SER A 142 14.24 0.53 3.72
C SER A 142 15.24 1.60 4.20
N PHE A 143 14.89 2.32 5.27
CA PHE A 143 15.69 3.41 5.84
C PHE A 143 15.94 4.60 4.91
N GLU A 144 15.24 4.67 3.78
CA GLU A 144 15.21 5.82 2.90
C GLU A 144 14.66 7.08 3.61
N PRO A 145 15.11 8.29 3.23
CA PRO A 145 14.68 9.52 3.87
C PRO A 145 13.17 9.73 3.80
N ASN A 146 12.59 10.22 4.90
CA ASN A 146 11.15 10.54 5.00
C ASN A 146 10.21 9.36 4.69
N CYS A 147 10.67 8.13 4.95
CA CYS A 147 9.84 6.93 4.93
C CYS A 147 9.38 6.61 6.36
N PRO A 148 8.21 7.13 6.81
CA PRO A 148 7.71 6.85 8.14
C PRO A 148 7.51 5.35 8.31
N SER A 149 8.07 4.84 9.40
CA SER A 149 8.02 3.43 9.73
C SER A 149 7.49 3.23 11.14
N ARG A 150 6.82 2.10 11.36
CA ARG A 150 6.51 1.61 12.70
C ARG A 150 7.74 1.03 13.40
N TRP A 151 8.81 0.78 12.66
CA TRP A 151 10.12 0.55 13.23
C TRP A 151 10.67 1.86 13.77
N ARG A 152 10.75 1.95 15.10
CA ARG A 152 11.42 3.04 15.79
C ARG A 152 12.91 2.75 15.81
N HIS A 153 13.65 3.61 15.12
CA HIS A 153 15.11 3.58 15.02
C HIS A 153 15.65 5.01 15.15
N LEU A 154 16.94 5.14 15.46
CA LEU A 154 17.60 6.42 15.58
C LEU A 154 17.92 6.96 14.17
N ARG A 155 17.57 8.22 13.89
CA ARG A 155 17.74 8.78 12.53
C ARG A 155 19.21 8.98 12.12
N PHE A 156 20.10 9.17 13.11
CA PHE A 156 21.52 9.44 12.89
C PHE A 156 22.35 8.20 12.53
N ASP A 157 21.80 7.00 12.72
CA ASP A 157 22.47 5.74 12.39
C ASP A 157 22.12 5.24 10.97
N VAL A 158 21.44 6.05 10.17
CA VAL A 158 21.18 5.76 8.75
C VAL A 158 22.39 6.18 7.91
N THR A 159 22.99 5.22 7.21
CA THR A 159 24.21 5.40 6.40
C THR A 159 23.95 5.09 4.92
N ALA A 160 24.90 5.41 4.06
CA ALA A 160 24.80 5.15 2.62
C ALA A 160 25.03 3.67 2.27
N GLY A 161 24.45 3.24 1.15
CA GLY A 161 24.43 1.86 0.69
C GLY A 161 23.28 1.07 1.31
N GLY A 162 23.15 -0.20 0.94
CA GLY A 162 22.04 -1.05 1.34
C GLY A 162 21.90 -2.22 0.37
N HIS A 163 20.89 -3.05 0.61
CA HIS A 163 20.41 -4.02 -0.36
C HIS A 163 19.47 -3.37 -1.38
N THR A 164 18.66 -2.41 -0.94
CA THR A 164 17.76 -1.60 -1.75
C THR A 164 18.03 -0.11 -1.58
N GLY A 165 17.58 0.69 -2.55
CA GLY A 165 17.70 2.13 -2.47
C GLY A 165 19.15 2.59 -2.30
N GLN A 166 19.34 3.64 -1.50
CA GLN A 166 20.61 4.30 -1.25
C GLN A 166 21.01 4.30 0.23
N ARG A 167 20.13 3.88 1.13
CA ARG A 167 20.32 3.96 2.58
C ARG A 167 20.09 2.63 3.28
N CYS A 168 20.79 2.45 4.39
CA CYS A 168 20.60 1.33 5.31
C CYS A 168 20.81 1.80 6.74
N TYR A 169 20.42 0.98 7.72
CA TYR A 169 20.55 1.31 9.13
C TYR A 169 21.70 0.58 9.80
N GLN A 170 22.58 1.32 10.44
CA GLN A 170 23.63 0.79 11.29
C GLN A 170 23.07 0.47 12.68
N LEU A 171 22.81 -0.80 12.96
CA LEU A 171 22.26 -1.27 14.22
C LEU A 171 23.33 -1.29 15.32
N TYR A 172 23.49 -0.18 16.04
CA TYR A 172 24.36 -0.09 17.23
C TYR A 172 23.68 -0.50 18.54
N SER A 173 22.37 -0.33 18.62
CA SER A 173 21.59 -0.67 19.82
C SER A 173 20.40 -1.54 19.46
N SER A 174 19.27 -0.92 19.10
CA SER A 174 18.06 -1.63 18.72
C SER A 174 17.23 -0.88 17.68
N VAL A 175 16.36 -1.64 17.03
CA VAL A 175 15.22 -1.14 16.27
C VAL A 175 14.00 -1.94 16.71
N SER A 176 12.89 -1.26 16.99
CA SER A 176 11.71 -1.90 17.59
C SER A 176 10.41 -1.47 16.94
N CYS A 177 9.48 -2.41 16.79
CA CYS A 177 8.11 -2.15 16.40
C CYS A 177 7.19 -2.57 17.55
N ASP A 178 6.30 -1.67 17.98
CA ASP A 178 5.35 -1.94 19.07
C ASP A 178 3.90 -2.02 18.59
N SER A 179 3.01 -2.36 19.54
CA SER A 179 1.57 -2.37 19.33
C SER A 179 1.13 -3.30 18.20
N LEU A 180 1.87 -4.39 17.97
CA LEU A 180 1.50 -5.42 17.00
C LEU A 180 0.40 -6.32 17.59
N PRO A 181 -0.72 -6.51 16.89
CA PRO A 181 -1.76 -7.47 17.30
C PRO A 181 -1.22 -8.90 17.38
N SER A 182 -1.91 -9.76 18.13
CA SER A 182 -1.63 -11.20 18.14
C SER A 182 -1.75 -11.82 16.74
N GLY A 183 -0.93 -12.81 16.44
CA GLY A 183 -0.92 -13.55 15.19
C GLY A 183 0.45 -14.11 14.86
N ASP A 184 0.53 -14.84 13.76
CA ASP A 184 1.78 -15.31 13.20
C ASP A 184 2.30 -14.27 12.21
N TYR A 185 3.55 -13.84 12.38
CA TYR A 185 4.17 -12.83 11.52
C TYR A 185 5.42 -13.36 10.86
N GLN A 186 5.56 -13.08 9.57
CA GLN A 186 6.81 -13.24 8.86
C GLN A 186 7.67 -12.00 9.10
N LEU A 187 8.83 -12.20 9.72
CA LEU A 187 9.91 -11.21 9.83
C LEU A 187 10.96 -11.53 8.77
N SER A 188 11.30 -10.55 7.94
CA SER A 188 12.44 -10.64 7.05
C SER A 188 13.23 -9.34 6.97
N PHE A 189 14.52 -9.44 6.73
CA PHE A 189 15.41 -8.29 6.55
C PHE A 189 16.72 -8.72 5.90
N TRP A 190 17.38 -7.79 5.24
CA TRP A 190 18.75 -7.97 4.79
C TRP A 190 19.70 -7.44 5.86
N ALA A 191 20.74 -8.22 6.18
CA ALA A 191 21.73 -7.79 7.16
C ALA A 191 23.15 -8.27 6.86
N THR A 192 24.15 -7.53 7.32
CA THR A 192 25.57 -7.94 7.25
C THR A 192 25.97 -8.94 8.33
N GLY A 193 25.09 -9.17 9.31
CA GLY A 193 25.26 -10.14 10.39
C GLY A 193 23.92 -10.36 11.10
N ALA A 194 23.78 -11.47 11.82
CA ALA A 194 22.52 -11.82 12.46
C ALA A 194 22.30 -10.99 13.74
N PRO A 195 21.28 -10.11 13.81
CA PRO A 195 20.91 -9.47 15.06
C PRO A 195 20.19 -10.47 15.99
N SER A 196 20.22 -10.18 17.28
CA SER A 196 19.35 -10.84 18.25
C SER A 196 17.91 -10.34 18.10
N ILE A 197 16.94 -11.24 18.19
CA ILE A 197 15.51 -10.94 18.09
C ILE A 197 14.88 -11.17 19.46
N SER A 198 14.10 -10.21 19.95
CA SER A 198 13.29 -10.38 21.15
C SER A 198 11.85 -9.97 20.92
N GLN A 199 10.95 -10.61 21.65
CA GLN A 199 9.52 -10.31 21.71
C GLN A 199 9.16 -9.94 23.14
N ASN A 200 8.56 -8.76 23.34
CA ASN A 200 8.18 -8.26 24.68
C ASN A 200 9.34 -8.34 25.70
N GLY A 201 10.57 -8.10 25.25
CA GLY A 201 11.79 -8.18 26.07
C GLY A 201 12.36 -9.58 26.27
N VAL A 202 11.67 -10.63 25.80
CA VAL A 202 12.16 -12.02 25.88
C VAL A 202 12.91 -12.37 24.60
N LEU A 203 14.17 -12.78 24.73
CA LEU A 203 14.99 -13.24 23.61
C LEU A 203 14.34 -14.47 22.95
N LEU A 204 14.33 -14.48 21.62
CA LEU A 204 13.87 -15.60 20.79
C LEU A 204 15.10 -16.22 20.09
N PRO A 205 15.70 -17.28 20.64
CA PRO A 205 16.83 -17.95 20.00
C PRO A 205 16.43 -18.50 18.63
N ASN A 206 17.29 -18.32 17.63
CA ASN A 206 17.08 -18.81 16.26
C ASN A 206 15.75 -18.35 15.61
N ALA A 207 15.23 -17.18 16.01
CA ALA A 207 13.99 -16.63 15.48
C ALA A 207 14.03 -16.40 13.97
N VAL A 208 15.22 -16.21 13.40
CA VAL A 208 15.45 -16.03 11.97
C VAL A 208 16.61 -16.91 11.50
N GLN A 209 16.57 -17.28 10.22
CA GLN A 209 17.61 -18.05 9.54
C GLN A 209 18.09 -17.30 8.31
N ALA A 210 19.39 -17.38 8.02
CA ALA A 210 19.95 -16.81 6.81
C ALA A 210 19.52 -17.65 5.60
N THR A 211 19.10 -16.98 4.52
CA THR A 211 18.62 -17.60 3.28
C THR A 211 19.39 -17.02 2.09
N GLY A 212 19.71 -17.86 1.10
CA GLY A 212 20.39 -17.43 -0.11
C GLY A 212 21.85 -16.99 0.09
N PRO A 213 22.49 -16.50 -0.99
CA PRO A 213 23.85 -15.97 -0.97
C PRO A 213 23.92 -14.59 -0.30
N THR A 214 25.14 -14.16 0.01
CA THR A 214 25.42 -12.76 0.37
C THR A 214 25.54 -11.95 -0.94
N ASP A 215 24.93 -10.77 -0.98
CA ASP A 215 25.03 -9.88 -2.12
C ASP A 215 26.40 -9.17 -2.18
N SER A 216 26.63 -8.41 -3.26
CA SER A 216 27.88 -7.66 -3.48
C SER A 216 28.12 -6.57 -2.43
N SER A 217 27.08 -6.13 -1.73
CA SER A 217 27.13 -5.14 -0.64
C SER A 217 27.41 -5.78 0.72
N GLY A 218 27.53 -7.10 0.79
CA GLY A 218 27.79 -7.86 2.02
C GLY A 218 26.54 -8.15 2.85
N PHE A 219 25.34 -7.92 2.32
CA PHE A 219 24.09 -8.24 2.99
C PHE A 219 23.63 -9.65 2.65
N ARG A 220 22.96 -10.30 3.61
CA ARG A 220 22.30 -11.58 3.42
C ARG A 220 20.88 -11.49 3.94
N LEU A 221 19.95 -12.16 3.26
CA LEU A 221 18.56 -12.24 3.69
C LEU A 221 18.43 -13.11 4.95
N TYR A 222 17.71 -12.62 5.95
CA TYR A 222 17.28 -13.36 7.12
C TYR A 222 15.75 -13.41 7.14
N THR A 223 15.18 -14.57 7.43
CA THR A 223 13.73 -14.78 7.49
C THR A 223 13.33 -15.66 8.66
N GLY A 224 12.14 -15.45 9.22
CA GLY A 224 11.59 -16.26 10.29
C GLY A 224 10.12 -15.96 10.58
N ILE A 225 9.48 -16.86 11.32
CA ILE A 225 8.08 -16.70 11.76
C ILE A 225 8.06 -16.45 13.26
N LEU A 226 7.48 -15.31 13.65
CA LEU A 226 7.26 -14.93 15.04
C LEU A 226 5.82 -15.25 15.46
N LYS A 227 5.65 -15.88 16.61
CA LYS A 227 4.35 -16.23 17.20
C LYS A 227 3.95 -15.18 18.24
N LEU A 228 3.16 -14.19 17.82
CA LEU A 228 2.76 -13.08 18.69
C LEU A 228 1.46 -13.42 19.43
N ALA A 229 1.53 -13.64 20.75
CA ALA A 229 0.38 -14.12 21.53
C ALA A 229 -0.34 -13.04 22.35
N ALA A 230 0.34 -11.92 22.67
CA ALA A 230 -0.29 -10.86 23.47
C ALA A 230 -1.23 -9.99 22.62
N ALA A 231 -2.15 -9.26 23.25
CA ALA A 231 -3.00 -8.29 22.56
C ALA A 231 -2.18 -7.14 21.92
N ARG A 232 -1.03 -6.80 22.54
CA ARG A 232 -0.05 -5.85 22.03
C ARG A 232 1.34 -6.44 22.21
N ASN A 233 2.07 -6.58 21.11
CA ASN A 233 3.42 -7.14 21.10
C ASN A 233 4.42 -6.09 20.65
N ILE A 234 5.64 -6.25 21.14
CA ILE A 234 6.83 -5.51 20.73
C ILE A 234 7.80 -6.51 20.14
N VAL A 235 8.30 -6.23 18.93
CA VAL A 235 9.39 -6.98 18.30
C VAL A 235 10.60 -6.06 18.24
N THR A 236 11.74 -6.53 18.73
CA THR A 236 12.98 -5.76 18.78
C THR A 236 14.12 -6.55 18.15
N LEU A 237 14.82 -5.94 17.21
CA LEU A 237 16.12 -6.39 16.71
C LEU A 237 17.20 -5.61 17.47
N ALA A 238 18.22 -6.29 17.96
CA ALA A 238 19.33 -5.66 18.66
C ALA A 238 20.65 -6.34 18.32
N SER A 239 21.74 -5.56 18.34
CA SER A 239 23.09 -6.07 18.14
C SER A 239 24.07 -5.31 19.03
N GLY A 240 24.98 -6.06 19.67
CA GLY A 240 26.14 -5.48 20.36
C GLY A 240 27.35 -5.28 19.44
N GLN A 241 27.23 -5.63 18.16
CA GLN A 241 28.25 -5.53 17.12
C GLN A 241 27.73 -4.68 15.95
N ALA A 242 28.64 -4.18 15.11
CA ALA A 242 28.28 -3.39 13.95
C ALA A 242 27.55 -4.25 12.88
N VAL A 243 26.22 -4.25 12.91
CA VAL A 243 25.35 -4.89 11.91
C VAL A 243 24.66 -3.79 11.12
N ARG A 244 24.66 -3.88 9.79
CA ARG A 244 23.78 -3.04 8.96
C ARG A 244 22.50 -3.82 8.65
N LEU A 245 21.37 -3.12 8.65
CA LEU A 245 20.04 -3.63 8.30
C LEU A 245 19.50 -2.88 7.11
N ASP A 246 18.79 -3.60 6.25
CA ASP A 246 17.99 -3.02 5.18
C ASP A 246 16.76 -3.91 4.87
N GLU A 247 15.77 -3.38 4.14
CA GLU A 247 14.52 -4.08 3.78
C GLU A 247 13.86 -4.77 4.99
N LEU A 248 13.74 -4.06 6.11
CA LEU A 248 13.20 -4.62 7.35
C LEU A 248 11.68 -4.72 7.30
N ARG A 249 11.18 -5.93 7.07
CA ARG A 249 9.78 -6.27 6.80
C ARG A 249 9.18 -7.10 7.93
N LEU A 250 7.97 -6.74 8.36
CA LEU A 250 7.15 -7.54 9.27
C LEU A 250 5.68 -7.46 8.85
N HIS A 251 5.09 -8.61 8.56
CA HIS A 251 3.69 -8.72 8.14
C HIS A 251 3.10 -10.09 8.53
N PRO A 252 1.77 -10.23 8.61
CA PRO A 252 1.14 -11.51 8.94
C PRO A 252 1.50 -12.63 7.96
N VAL A 253 1.66 -13.84 8.46
CA VAL A 253 1.74 -15.03 7.60
C VAL A 253 0.45 -15.15 6.78
N GLY A 254 0.57 -15.45 5.48
CA GLY A 254 -0.56 -15.50 4.54
C GLY A 254 -0.92 -14.17 3.89
N SER A 255 -0.30 -13.07 4.33
CA SER A 255 -0.36 -11.79 3.61
C SER A 255 0.74 -11.70 2.54
N GLN A 256 0.53 -10.86 1.52
CA GLN A 256 1.49 -10.63 0.45
C GLN A 256 1.99 -9.18 0.52
N LEU A 257 3.20 -9.00 1.05
CA LEU A 257 3.84 -7.69 1.17
C LEU A 257 4.78 -7.44 -0.02
N THR A 258 4.56 -6.36 -0.76
CA THR A 258 5.46 -5.82 -1.79
C THR A 258 6.01 -4.48 -1.31
N THR A 259 7.30 -4.25 -1.45
CA THR A 259 8.00 -3.06 -0.96
C THR A 259 8.73 -2.34 -2.09
N TYR A 260 8.96 -1.04 -1.92
CA TYR A 260 9.46 -0.15 -2.97
C TYR A 260 10.41 0.89 -2.40
N THR A 261 11.50 1.16 -3.13
CA THR A 261 12.32 2.36 -2.95
C THR A 261 12.21 3.26 -4.17
N HIS A 262 12.43 4.56 -4.00
CA HIS A 262 12.28 5.56 -5.05
C HIS A 262 13.42 6.57 -4.99
N ASP A 263 13.79 7.07 -6.15
CA ASP A 263 14.52 8.33 -6.30
C ASP A 263 13.50 9.41 -6.71
N PRO A 264 13.17 10.38 -5.82
CA PRO A 264 12.19 11.42 -6.13
C PRO A 264 12.49 12.15 -7.43
N LEU A 265 11.45 12.38 -8.25
CA LEU A 265 11.51 12.97 -9.60
C LEU A 265 12.08 12.06 -10.70
N THR A 266 12.76 10.97 -10.35
CA THR A 266 13.27 9.98 -11.31
C THR A 266 12.32 8.81 -11.45
N GLY A 267 12.03 8.10 -10.35
CA GLY A 267 11.17 6.91 -10.38
C GLY A 267 11.50 5.89 -9.28
N MET A 268 10.91 4.70 -9.40
CA MET A 268 11.13 3.59 -8.49
C MET A 268 12.51 2.98 -8.71
N THR A 269 13.35 2.88 -7.68
CA THR A 269 14.73 2.34 -7.77
C THR A 269 14.83 0.86 -7.42
N SER A 270 13.92 0.37 -6.59
CA SER A 270 13.81 -1.07 -6.31
C SER A 270 12.37 -1.48 -6.02
N GLN A 271 12.10 -2.76 -6.26
CA GLN A 271 10.88 -3.43 -5.85
C GLN A 271 11.23 -4.80 -5.27
N THR A 272 10.75 -5.12 -4.07
CA THR A 272 10.84 -6.47 -3.52
C THR A 272 9.47 -7.11 -3.49
N ASP A 273 9.32 -8.25 -4.16
CA ASP A 273 8.05 -8.96 -4.30
C ASP A 273 7.60 -9.66 -2.99
N ALA A 274 6.42 -10.29 -3.05
CA ALA A 274 5.86 -11.03 -1.91
C ALA A 274 6.69 -12.26 -1.51
N ASN A 275 7.53 -12.76 -2.41
CA ASN A 275 8.43 -13.89 -2.15
C ASN A 275 9.81 -13.42 -1.65
N GLY A 276 10.01 -12.10 -1.48
CA GLY A 276 11.26 -11.54 -0.99
C GLY A 276 12.32 -11.35 -2.06
N ARG A 277 11.98 -11.48 -3.36
CA ARG A 277 12.92 -11.26 -4.45
C ARG A 277 12.96 -9.80 -4.86
N THR A 278 14.14 -9.24 -4.97
CA THR A 278 14.36 -7.82 -5.29
C THR A 278 14.70 -7.62 -6.75
N SER A 279 14.05 -6.65 -7.39
CA SER A 279 14.47 -6.10 -8.69
C SER A 279 14.93 -4.67 -8.51
N SER A 280 16.00 -4.28 -9.20
CA SER A 280 16.48 -2.88 -9.25
C SER A 280 16.23 -2.27 -10.63
N TYR A 281 16.00 -0.97 -10.63
CA TYR A 281 15.60 -0.19 -11.80
C TYR A 281 16.58 0.98 -11.97
N GLU A 282 17.17 1.06 -13.15
CA GLU A 282 18.12 2.12 -13.51
C GLU A 282 17.52 2.96 -14.62
N TYR A 283 17.72 4.28 -14.53
CA TYR A 283 17.20 5.25 -15.47
C TYR A 283 18.35 5.96 -16.19
N ASP A 284 18.11 6.42 -17.42
CA ASP A 284 19.03 7.32 -18.10
C ASP A 284 18.93 8.75 -17.57
N ASP A 285 19.81 9.64 -18.03
CA ASP A 285 19.88 11.05 -17.59
C ASP A 285 18.60 11.85 -17.90
N LEU A 286 17.67 11.28 -18.67
CA LEU A 286 16.38 11.89 -19.02
C LEU A 286 15.22 11.27 -18.23
N GLY A 287 15.51 10.43 -17.23
CA GLY A 287 14.51 9.80 -16.36
C GLY A 287 13.74 8.66 -17.03
N ARG A 288 14.25 8.07 -18.10
CA ARG A 288 13.61 6.93 -18.77
C ARG A 288 14.24 5.64 -18.31
N LEU A 289 13.42 4.61 -18.12
CA LEU A 289 13.89 3.29 -17.70
C LEU A 289 14.92 2.76 -18.70
N GLN A 290 16.15 2.53 -18.24
CA GLN A 290 17.26 2.02 -19.04
C GLN A 290 17.49 0.54 -18.77
N ARG A 291 17.38 0.10 -17.51
CA ARG A 291 17.70 -1.27 -17.12
C ARG A 291 16.86 -1.78 -15.97
N ILE A 292 16.54 -3.06 -16.01
CA ILE A 292 16.01 -3.81 -14.86
C ILE A 292 16.98 -4.95 -14.56
N ARG A 293 17.34 -5.12 -13.29
CA ARG A 293 18.17 -6.23 -12.82
C ARG A 293 17.47 -7.07 -11.77
N ASP A 294 17.86 -8.34 -11.68
CA ASP A 294 17.47 -9.21 -10.57
C ASP A 294 18.32 -8.93 -9.31
N GLU A 295 18.03 -9.66 -8.23
CA GLU A 295 18.69 -9.54 -6.93
C GLU A 295 20.17 -9.97 -6.95
N GLN A 296 20.60 -10.71 -7.97
CA GLN A 296 22.00 -11.06 -8.21
C GLN A 296 22.73 -10.03 -9.10
N GLY A 297 22.03 -8.99 -9.57
CA GLY A 297 22.57 -7.95 -10.44
C GLY A 297 22.59 -8.33 -11.92
N ASN A 298 22.03 -9.48 -12.31
CA ASN A 298 21.93 -9.86 -13.71
C ASN A 298 20.89 -8.97 -14.41
N ILE A 299 21.16 -8.62 -15.67
CA ILE A 299 20.26 -7.80 -16.47
C ILE A 299 19.08 -8.65 -16.92
N LEU A 300 17.88 -8.29 -16.46
CA LEU A 300 16.63 -8.89 -16.93
C LEU A 300 16.10 -8.16 -18.18
N THR A 301 16.33 -6.85 -18.25
CA THR A 301 15.87 -6.00 -19.35
C THR A 301 16.84 -4.84 -19.53
N GLN A 302 17.15 -4.50 -20.78
CA GLN A 302 17.90 -3.31 -21.17
C GLN A 302 17.17 -2.61 -22.33
N GLN A 303 17.06 -1.29 -22.24
CA GLN A 303 16.42 -0.45 -23.24
C GLN A 303 17.42 0.60 -23.73
N GLU A 304 17.46 0.79 -25.04
CA GLU A 304 18.29 1.81 -25.69
C GLU A 304 17.39 2.77 -26.46
N TYR A 305 17.66 4.06 -26.31
CA TYR A 305 16.84 5.11 -26.88
C TYR A 305 17.66 5.92 -27.89
N HIS A 306 17.23 5.91 -29.15
CA HIS A 306 17.83 6.69 -30.21
C HIS A 306 16.94 7.88 -30.58
N TYR A 307 17.56 9.04 -30.78
CA TYR A 307 16.88 10.23 -31.27
C TYR A 307 17.11 10.38 -32.77
N ALA A 308 16.02 10.63 -33.50
CA ALA A 308 16.12 11.17 -34.84
C ALA A 308 16.81 12.54 -34.74
N ARG A 309 17.89 12.74 -35.49
CA ARG A 309 18.44 14.08 -35.67
C ARG A 309 17.43 14.87 -36.53
N PRO A 310 17.17 16.15 -36.19
CA PRO A 310 16.34 17.00 -37.04
C PRO A 310 16.94 17.19 -38.43
#